data_AF-A0A7X8XDF6-F1
#
_entry.id   AF-A0A7X8XDF6-F1
#
_cell.length_a   1.000
_cell.length_b   1.000
_cell.length_c   1.000
_cell.angle_alpha   90.00
_cell.angle_beta   90.00
_cell.angle_gamma   90.00
#
_symmetry.space_group_name_H-M   'P 1'
#
loop_
_entity.id
_entity.type
_entity.pdbx_description
1 polymer ?
#
loop_
_entity_poly.entity_id
_entity_poly.type
_entity_poly.pdbx_seq_one_letter_code
_entity_poly.pdbx_strand_id
1 'polypeptide(L)'
;YFKTVRDDVEAEIAMQYNDSYAETIYSYANDINTIEGGTHLTGFQQAITRSVNNYAKTVPAFKNEDTVSGSDVREGLAAVISVKIKDPQFEGQTKTKLGNGEVRGIVDSIVYATLTTYFEEHPKDAKMIIEKAYGAARAREAARKAREASRRKSPLGITALPGKLSDCSEKDPALSELYIVEGDSAGGSAKQGRDSRFQAIIPIRGKLINVEKARLDKMLNNNEIRTLITAIGCGIGVEEFDVTKARYHSIIIMTDADVDGSHIRTLLLTFFYRQMKPLLEAGYIYIAKPPLFKVTRRKHEQYVENEDQLDGILLRLGLQDISLRRPGQDPYPPDLTTEIIQCIREFLRLAKNNLPRYGILPTDYFQQRITHGRFPVALVAVREIDGSISFHYAFDKTEIEQIVQDAEARLAVEDDNPEDDKEEPPSEDVELPAPPVEYDENGDPIISEAPVHSAIDIINIPEANTFITLDEKLQAFELDCRCLFTGETPILEMVHKEKVTPVNTLEAVYDQVTSNGRQGLYIQRYKGLGEMNPDQLWETTMDPARRKMIKVTMADAVEAERMFVLLMGEQVAPRREYIERFAESVKDLDI
;
A
#
# COMPACT_ATOMS: atom_id res chain seq x y z
N TYR A 1 -26.07 -9.76 23.90
CA TYR A 1 -25.21 -10.05 25.07
C TYR A 1 -26.00 -10.91 26.03
N PHE A 2 -25.36 -11.88 26.68
CA PHE A 2 -25.96 -12.61 27.79
C PHE A 2 -24.88 -13.14 28.75
N LYS A 3 -25.29 -13.33 30.00
CA LYS A 3 -24.50 -13.90 31.08
C LYS A 3 -25.32 -14.97 31.79
N THR A 4 -24.77 -16.16 31.94
CA THR A 4 -25.48 -17.28 32.56
C THR A 4 -24.50 -18.21 33.27
N VAL A 5 -24.92 -18.78 34.40
CA VAL A 5 -24.15 -19.77 35.15
C VAL A 5 -24.87 -21.10 35.07
N ARG A 6 -24.15 -22.17 34.73
CA ARG A 6 -24.68 -23.53 34.70
C ARG A 6 -23.57 -24.51 35.08
N ASP A 7 -23.87 -25.46 35.95
CA ASP A 7 -22.94 -26.52 36.38
C ASP A 7 -21.55 -25.97 36.77
N ASP A 8 -21.53 -24.93 37.61
CA ASP A 8 -20.33 -24.21 38.08
C ASP A 8 -19.45 -23.57 37.00
N VAL A 9 -19.98 -23.41 35.78
CA VAL A 9 -19.37 -22.64 34.69
C VAL A 9 -20.20 -21.38 34.43
N GLU A 10 -19.57 -20.21 34.57
CA GLU A 10 -20.13 -18.93 34.15
C GLU A 10 -19.74 -18.68 32.69
N ALA A 11 -20.71 -18.40 31.83
CA ALA A 11 -20.48 -18.00 30.44
C ALA A 11 -21.05 -16.60 30.21
N GLU A 12 -20.21 -15.71 29.70
CA GLU A 12 -20.52 -14.33 29.37
C GLU A 12 -20.15 -14.09 27.92
N ILE A 13 -21.17 -13.83 27.08
CA ILE A 13 -21.01 -13.83 25.62
C ILE A 13 -21.70 -12.60 25.03
N ALA A 14 -20.94 -11.86 24.23
CA ALA A 14 -21.45 -10.80 23.36
C ALA A 14 -21.20 -11.19 21.90
N MET A 15 -22.18 -10.99 21.04
CA MET A 15 -22.04 -11.25 19.62
C MET A 15 -22.87 -10.28 18.79
N GLN A 16 -22.37 -9.95 17.60
CA GLN A 16 -23.02 -9.08 16.64
C GLN A 16 -22.62 -9.48 15.22
N TYR A 17 -23.59 -9.51 14.30
CA TYR A 17 -23.31 -9.66 12.88
C TYR A 17 -23.04 -8.30 12.25
N ASN A 18 -22.12 -8.28 11.29
CA ASN A 18 -21.82 -7.13 10.46
C ASN A 18 -21.94 -7.51 8.97
N ASP A 19 -21.74 -6.55 8.08
CA ASP A 19 -21.88 -6.76 6.63
C ASP A 19 -20.66 -7.43 5.97
N SER A 20 -19.56 -7.59 6.71
CA SER A 20 -18.34 -8.21 6.21
C SER A 20 -18.47 -9.73 6.01
N TYR A 21 -17.43 -10.32 5.44
CA TYR A 21 -17.29 -11.76 5.18
C TYR A 21 -16.37 -12.46 6.19
N ALA A 22 -15.62 -11.71 6.99
CA ALA A 22 -14.68 -12.28 7.94
C ALA A 22 -15.40 -12.70 9.24
N GLU A 23 -14.94 -13.79 9.86
CA GLU A 23 -15.31 -14.13 11.23
C GLU A 23 -14.27 -13.54 12.20
N THR A 24 -14.75 -12.90 13.27
CA THR A 24 -13.88 -12.30 14.30
C THR A 24 -14.36 -12.78 15.67
N ILE A 25 -13.75 -13.85 16.18
CA ILE A 25 -14.15 -14.45 17.45
C ILE A 25 -12.98 -14.43 18.42
N TYR A 26 -13.17 -13.73 19.54
CA TYR A 26 -12.22 -13.75 20.67
C TYR A 26 -12.76 -14.65 21.77
N SER A 27 -11.91 -15.53 22.29
CA SER A 27 -12.31 -16.49 23.31
C SER A 27 -11.39 -16.41 24.52
N TYR A 28 -11.98 -16.45 25.70
CA TYR A 28 -11.31 -16.27 26.99
C TYR A 28 -11.79 -17.33 27.97
N ALA A 29 -10.87 -17.84 28.79
CA ALA A 29 -11.15 -18.70 29.91
C ALA A 29 -10.44 -18.16 31.16
N ASN A 30 -11.19 -17.76 32.19
CA ASN A 30 -10.66 -17.09 33.39
C ASN A 30 -9.74 -15.91 33.04
N ASP A 31 -10.21 -15.01 32.17
CA ASP A 31 -9.51 -13.81 31.69
C ASP A 31 -8.22 -14.09 30.88
N ILE A 32 -7.92 -15.35 30.57
CA ILE A 32 -6.82 -15.75 29.69
C ILE A 32 -7.35 -15.90 28.27
N ASN A 33 -6.74 -15.18 27.32
CA ASN A 33 -7.05 -15.30 25.90
C ASN A 33 -6.63 -16.68 25.37
N THR A 34 -7.60 -17.47 24.93
CA THR A 34 -7.37 -18.78 24.31
C THR A 34 -7.24 -18.62 22.80
N ILE A 35 -6.05 -18.23 22.35
CA ILE A 35 -5.73 -17.92 20.93
C ILE A 35 -5.96 -19.13 20.01
N GLU A 36 -5.69 -20.34 20.51
CA GLU A 36 -5.92 -21.60 19.78
C GLU A 36 -7.34 -22.16 19.99
N GLY A 37 -8.20 -21.39 20.69
CA GLY A 37 -9.59 -21.74 20.97
C GLY A 37 -9.73 -22.76 22.09
N GLY A 38 -10.60 -23.75 21.90
CA GLY A 38 -10.82 -24.79 22.92
C GLY A 38 -12.23 -25.36 22.93
N THR A 39 -12.53 -26.07 24.01
CA THR A 39 -13.82 -26.75 24.21
C THR A 39 -15.00 -25.77 24.31
N HIS A 40 -14.83 -24.64 24.99
CA HIS A 40 -15.80 -23.54 25.08
C HIS A 40 -16.12 -22.94 23.70
N LEU A 41 -15.10 -22.59 22.91
CA LEU A 41 -15.28 -22.07 21.55
C LEU A 41 -16.01 -23.08 20.66
N THR A 42 -15.61 -24.36 20.72
CA THR A 42 -16.25 -25.43 19.95
C THR A 42 -17.73 -25.58 20.31
N GLY A 43 -18.06 -25.50 21.61
CA GLY A 43 -19.43 -25.56 22.11
C GLY A 43 -20.27 -24.40 21.58
N PHE A 44 -19.73 -23.18 21.64
CA PHE A 44 -20.38 -21.98 21.07
C PHE A 44 -20.67 -22.14 19.56
N GLN A 45 -19.66 -22.56 18.77
CA GLN A 45 -19.80 -22.72 17.32
C GLN A 45 -20.84 -23.79 16.94
N GLN A 46 -20.93 -24.87 17.70
CA GLN A 46 -21.94 -25.91 17.49
C GLN A 46 -23.35 -25.39 17.85
N ALA A 47 -23.49 -24.67 18.95
CA ALA A 47 -24.77 -24.13 19.40
C ALA A 47 -25.36 -23.13 18.40
N ILE A 48 -24.56 -22.16 17.93
CA ILE A 48 -25.06 -21.14 17.00
C ILE A 48 -25.51 -21.79 15.67
N THR A 49 -24.71 -22.73 15.15
CA THR A 49 -25.00 -23.44 13.89
C THR A 49 -26.31 -24.23 14.00
N ARG A 50 -26.51 -24.90 15.14
CA ARG A 50 -27.72 -25.70 15.40
C ARG A 50 -28.95 -24.81 15.60
N SER A 51 -28.81 -23.71 16.34
CA SER A 51 -29.90 -22.77 16.62
C SER A 51 -30.41 -22.14 15.32
N VAL A 52 -29.50 -21.67 14.47
CA VAL A 52 -29.83 -21.09 13.16
C VAL A 52 -30.50 -22.11 12.25
N ASN A 53 -29.96 -23.32 12.12
CA ASN A 53 -30.55 -24.38 11.29
C ASN A 53 -31.93 -24.85 11.80
N ASN A 54 -32.13 -24.91 13.12
CA ASN A 54 -33.41 -25.31 13.69
C ASN A 54 -34.47 -24.24 13.52
N TYR A 55 -34.12 -22.96 13.73
CA TYR A 55 -35.04 -21.85 13.51
C TYR A 55 -35.33 -21.64 12.02
N ALA A 56 -34.37 -21.84 11.12
CA ALA A 56 -34.61 -21.77 9.67
C ALA A 56 -35.73 -22.71 9.20
N LYS A 57 -35.87 -23.90 9.81
CA LYS A 57 -36.94 -24.86 9.49
C LYS A 57 -38.34 -24.37 9.86
N THR A 58 -38.46 -23.45 10.83
CA THR A 58 -39.75 -22.88 11.24
C THR A 58 -40.17 -21.74 10.30
N VAL A 59 -39.22 -21.10 9.61
CA VAL A 59 -39.46 -20.02 8.65
C VAL A 59 -39.85 -20.58 7.28
N PRO A 60 -41.06 -20.28 6.74
CA PRO A 60 -41.53 -20.87 5.48
C PRO A 60 -40.60 -20.69 4.27
N ALA A 61 -39.87 -19.58 4.22
CA ALA A 61 -38.95 -19.26 3.11
C ALA A 61 -37.73 -20.19 3.03
N PHE A 62 -37.32 -20.83 4.14
CA PHE A 62 -36.11 -21.66 4.22
C PHE A 62 -36.40 -23.13 4.54
N LYS A 63 -37.68 -23.49 4.70
CA LYS A 63 -38.12 -24.82 5.15
C LYS A 63 -37.64 -25.99 4.27
N ASN A 64 -37.45 -25.74 2.98
CA ASN A 64 -37.04 -26.76 1.98
C ASN A 64 -35.60 -26.55 1.47
N GLU A 65 -34.86 -25.59 2.03
CA GLU A 65 -33.47 -25.36 1.67
C GLU A 65 -32.55 -26.29 2.47
N ASP A 66 -31.39 -26.63 1.91
CA ASP A 66 -30.40 -27.48 2.58
C ASP A 66 -29.86 -26.81 3.87
N THR A 67 -29.33 -27.61 4.79
CA THR A 67 -28.74 -27.06 6.02
C THR A 67 -27.47 -26.27 5.72
N VAL A 68 -27.34 -25.11 6.35
CA VAL A 68 -26.13 -24.29 6.25
C VAL A 68 -25.03 -24.85 7.16
N SER A 69 -23.78 -24.77 6.70
CA SER A 69 -22.63 -25.25 7.48
C SER A 69 -22.23 -24.24 8.56
N GLY A 70 -21.41 -24.66 9.53
CA GLY A 70 -21.00 -23.79 10.62
C GLY A 70 -20.15 -22.59 10.16
N SER A 71 -19.37 -22.71 9.09
CA SER A 71 -18.66 -21.58 8.49
C SER A 71 -19.63 -20.59 7.83
N ASP A 72 -20.69 -21.10 7.18
CA ASP A 72 -21.70 -20.24 6.53
C ASP A 72 -22.45 -19.39 7.57
N VAL A 73 -22.70 -19.96 8.76
CA VAL A 73 -23.36 -19.25 9.87
C VAL A 73 -22.47 -18.19 10.49
N ARG A 74 -21.15 -18.37 10.52
CA ARG A 74 -20.22 -17.44 11.17
C ARG A 74 -19.67 -16.36 10.24
N GLU A 75 -20.00 -16.38 8.96
CA GLU A 75 -19.60 -15.33 8.01
C GLU A 75 -20.11 -13.97 8.50
N GLY A 76 -19.19 -13.03 8.76
CA GLY A 76 -19.52 -11.69 9.27
C GLY A 76 -19.93 -11.65 10.75
N LEU A 77 -19.65 -12.70 11.53
CA LEU A 77 -19.89 -12.74 12.97
C LEU A 77 -18.71 -12.15 13.74
N ALA A 78 -18.98 -11.14 14.57
CA ALA A 78 -18.08 -10.69 15.61
C ALA A 78 -18.57 -11.19 16.98
N ALA A 79 -17.73 -11.88 17.74
CA ALA A 79 -18.11 -12.39 19.05
C ALA A 79 -16.96 -12.37 20.07
N VAL A 80 -17.32 -12.12 21.32
CA VAL A 80 -16.44 -12.26 22.48
C VAL A 80 -17.06 -13.29 23.42
N ILE A 81 -16.30 -14.32 23.74
CA ILE A 81 -16.73 -15.46 24.56
C ILE A 81 -15.83 -15.49 25.78
N SER A 82 -16.37 -15.21 26.97
CA SER A 82 -15.64 -15.35 28.23
C SER A 82 -16.29 -16.43 29.08
N VAL A 83 -15.51 -17.41 29.52
CA VAL A 83 -15.97 -18.44 30.47
C VAL A 83 -15.16 -18.37 31.77
N LYS A 84 -15.84 -18.51 32.91
CA LYS A 84 -15.18 -18.69 34.21
C LYS A 84 -15.45 -20.09 34.73
N ILE A 85 -14.36 -20.79 35.05
CA ILE A 85 -14.35 -22.21 35.44
C ILE A 85 -13.45 -22.36 36.66
N LYS A 86 -13.87 -23.17 37.63
CA LYS A 86 -13.14 -23.39 38.87
C LYS A 86 -11.78 -24.07 38.66
N ASP A 87 -11.75 -25.13 37.86
CA ASP A 87 -10.56 -25.96 37.61
C ASP A 87 -10.25 -26.04 36.10
N PRO A 88 -9.67 -24.98 35.50
CA PRO A 88 -9.38 -24.95 34.07
C PRO A 88 -8.19 -25.85 33.73
N GLN A 89 -8.37 -26.70 32.73
CA GLN A 89 -7.35 -27.55 32.12
C GLN A 89 -7.01 -26.99 30.74
N PHE A 90 -5.74 -26.66 30.53
CA PHE A 90 -5.25 -26.17 29.25
C PHE A 90 -4.37 -27.20 28.56
N GLU A 91 -4.43 -27.26 27.24
CA GLU A 91 -3.49 -28.01 26.43
C GLU A 91 -2.18 -27.21 26.29
N GLY A 92 -1.05 -27.83 26.63
CA GLY A 92 0.28 -27.22 26.49
C GLY A 92 0.66 -26.21 27.58
N GLN A 93 1.93 -25.78 27.54
CA GLN A 93 2.52 -24.90 28.56
C GLN A 93 2.01 -23.45 28.46
N THR A 94 1.65 -23.00 27.26
CA THR A 94 1.28 -21.61 26.95
C THR A 94 -0.16 -21.24 27.32
N LYS A 95 -0.95 -22.17 27.90
CA LYS A 95 -2.37 -21.97 28.27
C LYS A 95 -3.23 -21.37 27.14
N THR A 96 -2.93 -21.74 25.90
CA THR A 96 -3.53 -21.16 24.68
C THR A 96 -4.83 -21.83 24.26
N LYS A 97 -5.11 -23.03 24.77
CA LYS A 97 -6.29 -23.82 24.38
C LYS A 97 -6.94 -24.50 25.58
N LEU A 98 -8.25 -24.31 25.74
CA LEU A 98 -9.01 -24.95 26.83
C LEU A 98 -9.36 -26.40 26.48
N GLY A 99 -9.07 -27.32 27.41
CA GLY A 99 -9.21 -28.78 27.25
C GLY A 99 -10.32 -29.44 28.08
N ASN A 100 -11.03 -28.71 28.95
CA ASN A 100 -12.14 -29.26 29.76
C ASN A 100 -13.29 -29.76 28.86
N GLY A 101 -13.48 -31.07 28.76
CA GLY A 101 -14.46 -31.68 27.86
C GLY A 101 -15.92 -31.34 28.21
N GLU A 102 -16.20 -31.21 29.50
CA GLU A 102 -17.49 -30.85 30.08
C GLU A 102 -17.96 -29.44 29.69
N VAL A 103 -17.01 -28.50 29.59
CA VAL A 103 -17.30 -27.09 29.27
C VAL A 103 -17.94 -26.96 27.88
N ARG A 104 -17.57 -27.84 26.92
CA ARG A 104 -18.18 -27.84 25.59
C ARG A 104 -19.70 -28.00 25.65
N GLY A 105 -20.17 -28.98 26.41
CA GLY A 105 -21.60 -29.29 26.53
C GLY A 105 -22.36 -28.22 27.30
N ILE A 106 -21.71 -27.64 28.32
CA ILE A 106 -22.31 -26.58 29.15
C ILE A 106 -22.48 -25.30 28.33
N VAL A 107 -21.43 -24.82 27.66
CA VAL A 107 -21.49 -23.63 26.80
C VAL A 107 -22.47 -23.84 25.66
N ASP A 108 -22.46 -25.01 25.01
CA ASP A 108 -23.42 -25.34 23.94
C ASP A 108 -24.88 -25.22 24.42
N SER A 109 -25.16 -25.77 25.61
CA SER A 109 -26.51 -25.74 26.20
C SER A 109 -26.95 -24.33 26.61
N ILE A 110 -26.05 -23.52 27.15
CA ILE A 110 -26.33 -22.11 27.50
C ILE A 110 -26.65 -21.33 26.22
N VAL A 111 -25.74 -21.36 25.24
CA VAL A 111 -25.86 -20.59 24.00
C VAL A 111 -27.11 -21.01 23.23
N TYR A 112 -27.39 -22.30 23.10
CA TYR A 112 -28.56 -22.80 22.38
C TYR A 112 -29.88 -22.33 23.01
N ALA A 113 -30.00 -22.42 24.34
CA ALA A 113 -31.20 -21.98 25.04
C ALA A 113 -31.42 -20.47 24.86
N THR A 114 -30.40 -19.67 25.15
CA THR A 114 -30.51 -18.20 25.06
C THR A 114 -30.76 -17.72 23.63
N LEU A 115 -30.07 -18.30 22.64
CA LEU A 115 -30.22 -17.89 21.26
C LEU A 115 -31.57 -18.30 20.67
N THR A 116 -32.11 -19.45 21.08
CA THR A 116 -33.47 -19.86 20.69
C THR A 116 -34.51 -18.89 21.24
N THR A 117 -34.42 -18.53 22.53
CA THR A 117 -35.29 -17.51 23.13
C THR A 117 -35.16 -16.16 22.42
N TYR A 118 -33.93 -15.72 22.15
CA TYR A 118 -33.69 -14.46 21.42
C TYR A 118 -34.32 -14.48 20.02
N PHE A 119 -34.21 -15.57 19.26
CA PHE A 119 -34.83 -15.66 17.93
C PHE A 119 -36.36 -15.68 17.98
N GLU A 120 -36.96 -16.23 19.03
CA GLU A 120 -38.42 -16.17 19.24
C GLU A 120 -38.89 -14.75 19.60
N GLU A 121 -38.14 -14.03 20.44
CA GLU A 121 -38.44 -12.66 20.84
C GLU A 121 -38.15 -11.63 19.72
N HIS A 122 -37.13 -11.88 18.90
CA HIS A 122 -36.65 -11.00 17.84
C HIS A 122 -36.68 -11.65 16.45
N PRO A 123 -37.86 -11.96 15.89
CA PRO A 123 -37.98 -12.70 14.64
C PRO A 123 -37.45 -11.95 13.40
N LYS A 124 -37.40 -10.60 13.44
CA LYS A 124 -36.81 -9.79 12.36
C LYS A 124 -35.31 -10.01 12.27
N ASP A 125 -34.61 -9.91 13.40
CA ASP A 125 -33.16 -10.10 13.49
C ASP A 125 -32.78 -11.55 13.15
N ALA A 126 -33.53 -12.52 13.68
CA ALA A 126 -33.37 -13.93 13.36
C ALA A 126 -33.46 -14.19 11.85
N LYS A 127 -34.45 -13.59 11.18
CA LYS A 127 -34.62 -13.70 9.73
C LYS A 127 -33.44 -13.10 8.97
N MET A 128 -32.93 -11.93 9.37
CA MET A 128 -31.76 -11.31 8.74
C MET A 128 -30.51 -12.18 8.87
N ILE A 129 -30.28 -12.77 10.05
CA ILE A 129 -29.15 -13.67 10.29
C ILE A 129 -29.25 -14.92 9.40
N ILE A 130 -30.45 -15.51 9.30
CA ILE A 130 -30.69 -16.68 8.45
C ILE A 130 -30.50 -16.34 6.97
N GLU A 131 -31.03 -15.20 6.50
CA GLU A 131 -30.83 -14.72 5.13
C GLU A 131 -29.35 -14.56 4.80
N LYS A 132 -28.55 -14.01 5.72
CA LYS A 132 -27.10 -13.87 5.56
C LYS A 132 -26.42 -15.25 5.47
N ALA A 133 -26.72 -16.17 6.39
CA ALA A 133 -26.14 -17.52 6.40
C ALA A 133 -26.47 -18.33 5.13
N TYR A 134 -27.72 -18.26 4.64
CA TYR A 134 -28.11 -18.89 3.37
C TYR A 134 -27.52 -18.17 2.15
N GLY A 135 -27.28 -16.86 2.24
CA GLY A 135 -26.50 -16.11 1.25
C GLY A 135 -25.06 -16.64 1.15
N ALA A 136 -24.39 -16.83 2.29
CA ALA A 136 -23.05 -17.40 2.38
C ALA A 136 -23.01 -18.84 1.83
N ALA A 137 -23.95 -19.70 2.23
CA ALA A 137 -24.02 -21.09 1.75
C ALA A 137 -24.22 -21.16 0.23
N ARG A 138 -25.13 -20.37 -0.35
CA ARG A 138 -25.32 -20.30 -1.81
C ARG A 138 -24.07 -19.79 -2.53
N ALA A 139 -23.39 -18.80 -1.97
CA ALA A 139 -22.13 -18.30 -2.52
C ALA A 139 -21.02 -19.37 -2.46
N ARG A 140 -20.91 -20.12 -1.37
CA ARG A 140 -19.98 -21.25 -1.23
C ARG A 140 -20.28 -22.36 -2.23
N GLU A 141 -21.54 -22.72 -2.43
CA GLU A 141 -21.93 -23.69 -3.45
C GLU A 141 -21.63 -23.20 -4.87
N ALA A 142 -21.91 -21.93 -5.16
CA ALA A 142 -21.58 -21.30 -6.43
C ALA A 142 -20.05 -21.32 -6.65
N ALA A 143 -19.26 -21.01 -5.63
CA ALA A 143 -17.81 -21.10 -5.66
C ALA A 143 -17.34 -22.54 -5.89
N ARG A 144 -17.91 -23.54 -5.21
CA ARG A 144 -17.60 -24.96 -5.44
C ARG A 144 -17.92 -25.37 -6.87
N LYS A 145 -19.11 -25.05 -7.39
CA LYS A 145 -19.50 -25.30 -8.78
C LYS A 145 -18.58 -24.59 -9.77
N ALA A 146 -18.16 -23.35 -9.47
CA ALA A 146 -17.21 -22.60 -10.29
C ALA A 146 -15.81 -23.23 -10.28
N ARG A 147 -15.33 -23.73 -9.13
CA ARG A 147 -14.07 -24.50 -9.00
C ARG A 147 -14.14 -25.84 -9.74
N GLU A 148 -15.25 -26.56 -9.64
CA GLU A 148 -15.47 -27.80 -10.38
C GLU A 148 -15.54 -27.55 -11.89
N ALA A 149 -16.18 -26.46 -12.31
CA ALA A 149 -16.24 -26.05 -13.71
C ALA A 149 -14.86 -25.62 -14.25
N SER A 150 -14.03 -24.94 -13.46
CA SER A 150 -12.64 -24.63 -13.84
C SER A 150 -11.74 -25.88 -13.82
N ARG A 151 -12.09 -26.90 -13.04
CA ARG A 151 -11.43 -28.22 -13.03
C ARG A 151 -11.85 -29.16 -14.15
N ARG A 152 -12.93 -28.90 -14.91
CA ARG A 152 -13.41 -29.83 -15.96
C ARG A 152 -12.32 -30.09 -16.99
N LYS A 153 -11.62 -31.21 -16.78
CA LYS A 153 -10.65 -31.82 -17.66
C LYS A 153 -11.29 -32.03 -19.02
N SER A 154 -10.54 -31.73 -20.08
CA SER A 154 -10.81 -32.34 -21.38
C SER A 154 -10.89 -33.87 -21.18
N PRO A 155 -11.73 -34.62 -21.92
CA PRO A 155 -11.84 -36.08 -21.79
C PRO A 155 -10.51 -36.85 -21.82
N LEU A 156 -9.43 -36.20 -22.26
CA LEU A 156 -8.04 -36.70 -22.30
C LEU A 156 -7.18 -36.40 -21.04
N GLY A 157 -7.75 -35.89 -19.94
CA GLY A 157 -7.03 -35.73 -18.67
C GLY A 157 -5.98 -34.61 -18.60
N ILE A 158 -5.72 -33.91 -19.71
CA ILE A 158 -4.89 -32.71 -19.77
C ILE A 158 -5.76 -31.51 -19.37
N THR A 159 -5.35 -30.77 -18.33
CA THR A 159 -5.90 -29.45 -18.01
C THR A 159 -5.71 -28.57 -19.25
N ALA A 160 -6.80 -28.22 -19.94
CA ALA A 160 -6.69 -27.39 -21.13
C ALA A 160 -6.12 -26.03 -20.72
N LEU A 161 -4.96 -25.69 -21.29
CA LEU A 161 -4.35 -24.39 -21.05
C LEU A 161 -5.29 -23.29 -21.56
N PRO A 162 -5.35 -22.14 -20.89
CA PRO A 162 -6.22 -21.05 -21.34
C PRO A 162 -5.86 -20.60 -22.75
N GLY A 163 -6.85 -20.34 -23.61
CA GLY A 163 -6.60 -19.94 -25.01
C GLY A 163 -5.84 -18.61 -25.16
N LYS A 164 -5.83 -17.77 -24.11
CA LYS A 164 -5.04 -16.52 -24.07
C LYS A 164 -3.56 -16.75 -23.72
N LEU A 165 -3.24 -17.86 -23.06
CA LEU A 165 -1.88 -18.15 -22.62
C LEU A 165 -1.05 -18.56 -23.83
N SER A 166 0.01 -17.79 -24.12
CA SER A 166 1.08 -18.25 -24.98
C SER A 166 2.10 -18.96 -24.09
N ASP A 167 2.07 -20.28 -24.03
CA ASP A 167 2.96 -21.06 -23.14
C ASP A 167 4.41 -21.11 -23.66
N CYS A 168 5.34 -21.59 -22.83
CA CYS A 168 6.72 -21.90 -23.18
C CYS A 168 6.92 -23.41 -23.40
N SER A 169 8.03 -23.79 -24.06
CA SER A 169 8.35 -25.20 -24.28
C SER A 169 8.99 -25.88 -23.06
N GLU A 170 9.70 -25.12 -22.23
CA GLU A 170 10.33 -25.58 -20.99
C GLU A 170 9.27 -26.11 -20.02
N LYS A 171 9.63 -27.18 -19.31
CA LYS A 171 8.77 -27.86 -18.34
C LYS A 171 9.31 -27.79 -16.92
N ASP A 172 10.59 -27.47 -16.74
CA ASP A 172 11.13 -27.17 -15.42
C ASP A 172 10.56 -25.83 -14.91
N PRO A 173 9.76 -25.82 -13.83
CA PRO A 173 9.23 -24.58 -13.27
C PRO A 173 10.31 -23.60 -12.81
N ALA A 174 11.48 -24.08 -12.42
CA ALA A 174 12.58 -23.24 -11.95
C ALA A 174 13.21 -22.39 -13.07
N LEU A 175 13.15 -22.88 -14.30
CA LEU A 175 13.65 -22.18 -15.48
C LEU A 175 12.55 -21.40 -16.22
N SER A 176 11.28 -21.70 -15.91
CA SER A 176 10.14 -21.17 -16.64
C SER A 176 9.62 -19.86 -16.04
N GLU A 177 9.27 -18.93 -16.91
CA GLU A 177 8.82 -17.59 -16.56
C GLU A 177 7.42 -17.31 -17.10
N LEU A 178 6.59 -16.60 -16.35
CA LEU A 178 5.27 -16.15 -16.77
C LEU A 178 5.20 -14.63 -16.71
N TYR A 179 5.03 -13.98 -17.86
CA TYR A 179 4.79 -12.54 -17.95
C TYR A 179 3.29 -12.26 -18.03
N ILE A 180 2.78 -11.53 -17.04
CA ILE A 180 1.42 -10.98 -17.01
C ILE A 180 1.48 -9.57 -17.60
N VAL A 181 0.84 -9.38 -18.75
CA VAL A 181 0.97 -8.15 -19.55
C VAL A 181 -0.34 -7.41 -19.67
N GLU A 182 -0.30 -6.10 -19.55
CA GLU A 182 -1.45 -5.22 -19.72
C GLU A 182 -1.88 -5.10 -21.20
N GLY A 183 -3.05 -5.64 -21.53
CA GLY A 183 -3.66 -5.53 -22.85
C GLY A 183 -3.09 -6.48 -23.91
N ASP A 184 -3.88 -6.66 -24.98
CA ASP A 184 -3.48 -7.52 -26.10
C ASP A 184 -2.36 -6.91 -26.96
N SER A 185 -2.24 -5.56 -26.96
CA SER A 185 -1.22 -4.85 -27.75
C SER A 185 0.18 -5.16 -27.21
N ALA A 186 0.44 -4.85 -25.94
CA ALA A 186 1.70 -5.18 -25.29
C ALA A 186 1.89 -6.70 -25.20
N GLY A 187 0.82 -7.48 -25.00
CA GLY A 187 0.87 -8.95 -25.07
C GLY A 187 1.34 -9.47 -26.44
N GLY A 188 0.96 -8.80 -27.53
CA GLY A 188 1.39 -9.11 -28.89
C GLY A 188 2.88 -8.85 -29.11
N SER A 189 3.37 -7.69 -28.68
CA SER A 189 4.80 -7.33 -28.74
C SER A 189 5.65 -8.27 -27.87
N ALA A 190 5.20 -8.54 -26.64
CA ALA A 190 5.86 -9.47 -25.72
C ALA A 190 5.91 -10.89 -26.28
N LYS A 191 4.82 -11.36 -26.90
CA LYS A 191 4.79 -12.69 -27.54
C LYS A 191 5.79 -12.81 -28.69
N GLN A 192 6.01 -11.75 -29.45
CA GLN A 192 6.97 -11.73 -30.57
C GLN A 192 8.42 -11.59 -30.09
N GLY A 193 8.68 -10.81 -29.04
CA GLY A 193 10.03 -10.53 -28.55
C GLY A 193 10.57 -11.55 -27.55
N ARG A 194 9.72 -12.36 -26.92
CA ARG A 194 10.14 -13.33 -25.90
C ARG A 194 11.06 -14.42 -26.42
N ASP A 195 11.79 -15.03 -25.50
CA ASP A 195 12.33 -16.37 -25.72
C ASP A 195 11.26 -17.43 -25.41
N SER A 196 10.62 -17.92 -26.45
CA SER A 196 9.56 -18.93 -26.34
C SER A 196 9.99 -20.25 -25.70
N ARG A 197 11.30 -20.47 -25.53
CA ARG A 197 11.80 -21.67 -24.85
C ARG A 197 11.36 -21.68 -23.39
N PHE A 198 11.50 -20.58 -22.67
CA PHE A 198 11.25 -20.53 -21.23
C PHE A 198 10.29 -19.42 -20.78
N GLN A 199 9.89 -18.49 -21.65
CA GLN A 199 8.99 -17.39 -21.30
C GLN A 199 7.58 -17.60 -21.83
N ALA A 200 6.60 -17.67 -20.93
CA ALA A 200 5.17 -17.68 -21.20
C ALA A 200 4.58 -16.26 -21.06
N ILE A 201 3.58 -15.93 -21.88
CA ILE A 201 2.90 -14.62 -21.87
C ILE A 201 1.41 -14.82 -21.65
N ILE A 202 0.83 -14.06 -20.73
CA ILE A 202 -0.61 -13.99 -20.48
C ILE A 202 -1.08 -12.51 -20.52
N PRO A 203 -1.82 -12.10 -21.57
CA PRO A 203 -2.40 -10.77 -21.63
C PRO A 203 -3.68 -10.69 -20.78
N ILE A 204 -3.79 -9.66 -19.96
CA ILE A 204 -4.99 -9.32 -19.18
C ILE A 204 -5.68 -8.10 -19.80
N ARG A 205 -7.02 -8.10 -19.83
CA ARG A 205 -7.80 -7.01 -20.42
C ARG A 205 -8.55 -6.23 -19.35
N GLY A 206 -8.35 -4.91 -19.35
CA GLY A 206 -8.99 -4.01 -18.40
C GLY A 206 -8.52 -4.23 -16.95
N LYS A 207 -9.16 -3.53 -16.03
CA LYS A 207 -8.85 -3.61 -14.60
C LYS A 207 -9.38 -4.92 -14.02
N LEU A 208 -8.53 -5.60 -13.24
CA LEU A 208 -8.93 -6.79 -12.51
C LEU A 208 -10.01 -6.43 -11.47
N ILE A 209 -10.82 -7.43 -11.10
CA ILE A 209 -11.72 -7.27 -9.98
C ILE A 209 -10.91 -7.10 -8.69
N ASN A 210 -11.28 -6.12 -7.87
CA ASN A 210 -10.69 -5.98 -6.54
C ASN A 210 -11.15 -7.15 -5.67
N VAL A 211 -10.25 -8.10 -5.42
CA VAL A 211 -10.54 -9.31 -4.66
C VAL A 211 -10.69 -9.08 -3.17
N GLU A 212 -10.28 -7.91 -2.66
CA GLU A 212 -10.50 -7.52 -1.27
C GLU A 212 -12.00 -7.31 -0.98
N LYS A 213 -12.68 -6.65 -1.92
CA LYS A 213 -14.12 -6.35 -1.83
C LYS A 213 -15.00 -7.47 -2.39
N ALA A 214 -14.43 -8.28 -3.28
CA ALA A 214 -15.21 -9.25 -4.03
C ALA A 214 -15.21 -10.61 -3.33
N ARG A 215 -16.43 -11.15 -3.16
CA ARG A 215 -16.61 -12.53 -2.73
C ARG A 215 -15.93 -13.52 -3.68
N LEU A 216 -15.56 -14.66 -3.12
CA LEU A 216 -14.82 -15.72 -3.81
C LEU A 216 -15.54 -16.22 -5.08
N ASP A 217 -16.86 -16.35 -5.07
CA ASP A 217 -17.67 -16.80 -6.21
C ASP A 217 -17.61 -15.82 -7.38
N LYS A 218 -17.78 -14.52 -7.09
CA LYS A 218 -17.68 -13.44 -8.08
C LYS A 218 -16.28 -13.37 -8.69
N MET A 219 -15.25 -13.57 -7.86
CA MET A 219 -13.86 -13.65 -8.30
C MET A 219 -13.63 -14.86 -9.22
N LEU A 220 -14.10 -16.06 -8.88
CA LEU A 220 -13.92 -17.27 -9.69
C LEU A 220 -14.72 -17.24 -11.00
N ASN A 221 -15.81 -16.48 -11.04
CA ASN A 221 -16.58 -16.22 -12.26
C ASN A 221 -15.91 -15.19 -13.19
N ASN A 222 -14.87 -14.49 -12.72
CA ASN A 222 -14.08 -13.61 -13.58
C ASN A 222 -13.15 -14.44 -14.48
N ASN A 223 -13.23 -14.19 -15.80
CA ASN A 223 -12.45 -14.91 -16.80
C ASN A 223 -10.95 -14.65 -16.68
N GLU A 224 -10.50 -13.44 -16.36
CA GLU A 224 -9.08 -13.10 -16.23
C GLU A 224 -8.47 -13.83 -15.02
N ILE A 225 -9.14 -13.78 -13.87
CA ILE A 225 -8.71 -14.50 -12.66
C ILE A 225 -8.63 -16.00 -12.90
N ARG A 226 -9.67 -16.60 -13.53
CA ARG A 226 -9.67 -18.02 -13.87
C ARG A 226 -8.53 -18.41 -14.80
N THR A 227 -8.24 -17.57 -15.78
CA THR A 227 -7.14 -17.75 -16.72
C THR A 227 -5.79 -17.72 -15.98
N LEU A 228 -5.58 -16.78 -15.06
CA LEU A 228 -4.37 -16.70 -14.22
C LEU A 228 -4.21 -17.93 -13.33
N ILE A 229 -5.25 -18.35 -12.61
CA ILE A 229 -5.21 -19.54 -11.74
C ILE A 229 -4.84 -20.79 -12.54
N THR A 230 -5.45 -20.95 -13.71
CA THR A 230 -5.22 -22.11 -14.59
C THR A 230 -3.82 -22.07 -15.22
N ALA A 231 -3.29 -20.88 -15.53
CA ALA A 231 -1.92 -20.70 -16.01
C ALA A 231 -0.90 -21.03 -14.91
N ILE A 232 -1.09 -20.56 -13.68
CA ILE A 232 -0.12 -20.77 -12.59
C ILE A 232 -0.12 -22.23 -12.12
N GLY A 233 -1.30 -22.86 -12.03
CA GLY A 233 -1.42 -24.30 -11.76
C GLY A 233 -1.42 -24.73 -10.29
N CYS A 234 -1.29 -23.80 -9.34
CA CYS A 234 -1.23 -24.10 -7.91
C CYS A 234 -2.58 -24.40 -7.23
N GLY A 235 -3.72 -24.20 -7.92
CA GLY A 235 -5.03 -24.15 -7.27
C GLY A 235 -5.30 -22.79 -6.61
N ILE A 236 -6.35 -22.71 -5.78
CA ILE A 236 -6.75 -21.45 -5.14
C ILE A 236 -7.32 -21.67 -3.72
N GLY A 237 -6.95 -20.77 -2.81
CA GLY A 237 -7.48 -20.73 -1.44
C GLY A 237 -6.75 -21.69 -0.50
N VAL A 238 -6.94 -21.48 0.81
CA VAL A 238 -6.14 -22.12 1.88
C VAL A 238 -6.17 -23.65 1.84
N GLU A 239 -7.27 -24.26 1.40
CA GLU A 239 -7.45 -25.72 1.42
C GLU A 239 -6.92 -26.45 0.17
N GLU A 240 -6.84 -25.76 -0.98
CA GLU A 240 -6.48 -26.39 -2.27
C GLU A 240 -5.16 -25.88 -2.85
N PHE A 241 -4.61 -24.80 -2.28
CA PHE A 241 -3.41 -24.16 -2.80
C PHE A 241 -2.17 -24.99 -2.50
N ASP A 242 -1.42 -25.33 -3.53
CA ASP A 242 -0.17 -26.09 -3.44
C ASP A 242 0.91 -25.40 -4.28
N VAL A 243 1.85 -24.75 -3.58
CA VAL A 243 2.96 -24.02 -4.21
C VAL A 243 3.87 -24.94 -5.03
N THR A 244 3.98 -26.22 -4.68
CA THR A 244 4.86 -27.18 -5.36
C THR A 244 4.39 -27.52 -6.78
N LYS A 245 3.12 -27.23 -7.07
CA LYS A 245 2.51 -27.39 -8.40
C LYS A 245 2.62 -26.15 -9.28
N ALA A 246 3.32 -25.10 -8.81
CA ALA A 246 3.60 -23.92 -9.61
C ALA A 246 4.29 -24.32 -10.91
N ARG A 247 3.73 -23.91 -12.05
CA ARG A 247 4.37 -24.16 -13.35
C ARG A 247 5.51 -23.19 -13.67
N TYR A 248 5.57 -22.07 -12.95
CA TYR A 248 6.54 -21.00 -13.15
C TYR A 248 7.02 -20.52 -11.78
N HIS A 249 8.31 -20.60 -11.51
CA HIS A 249 8.94 -20.05 -10.29
C HIS A 249 9.26 -18.56 -10.44
N SER A 250 9.06 -18.00 -11.64
CA SER A 250 9.20 -16.58 -11.91
C SER A 250 7.93 -16.07 -12.59
N ILE A 251 7.11 -15.34 -11.84
CA ILE A 251 5.89 -14.68 -12.32
C ILE A 251 6.16 -13.17 -12.33
N ILE A 252 6.21 -12.59 -13.51
CA ILE A 252 6.59 -11.21 -13.74
C ILE A 252 5.36 -10.39 -14.12
N ILE A 253 5.06 -9.36 -13.33
CA ILE A 253 4.04 -8.36 -13.64
C ILE A 253 4.69 -7.29 -14.52
N MET A 254 4.22 -7.16 -15.75
CA MET A 254 4.73 -6.21 -16.75
C MET A 254 3.57 -5.31 -17.21
N THR A 255 3.37 -4.21 -16.49
CA THR A 255 2.33 -3.19 -16.73
C THR A 255 2.95 -1.91 -17.26
N ASP A 256 2.13 -1.04 -17.85
CA ASP A 256 2.59 0.26 -18.32
C ASP A 256 3.00 1.18 -17.14
N ALA A 257 3.82 2.18 -17.44
CA ALA A 257 4.35 3.14 -16.47
C ALA A 257 3.40 4.34 -16.28
N ASP A 258 2.09 4.08 -16.30
CA ASP A 258 1.04 5.07 -16.14
C ASP A 258 0.16 4.78 -14.89
N VAL A 259 -0.88 5.60 -14.71
CA VAL A 259 -1.85 5.45 -13.61
C VAL A 259 -2.64 4.13 -13.69
N ASP A 260 -2.95 3.65 -14.90
CA ASP A 260 -3.77 2.46 -15.09
C ASP A 260 -2.96 1.18 -14.85
N GLY A 261 -1.72 1.13 -15.33
CA GLY A 261 -0.75 0.08 -15.06
C GLY A 261 -0.40 -0.01 -13.57
N SER A 262 -0.24 1.13 -12.90
CA SER A 262 -0.06 1.16 -11.44
C SER A 262 -1.28 0.62 -10.69
N HIS A 263 -2.50 0.91 -11.16
CA HIS A 263 -3.72 0.35 -10.58
C HIS A 263 -3.83 -1.17 -10.81
N ILE A 264 -3.55 -1.65 -12.03
CA ILE A 264 -3.55 -3.08 -12.36
C ILE A 264 -2.51 -3.83 -11.53
N ARG A 265 -1.32 -3.26 -11.37
CA ARG A 265 -0.26 -3.80 -10.51
C ARG A 265 -0.74 -3.96 -9.07
N THR A 266 -1.39 -2.95 -8.49
CA THR A 266 -1.95 -3.02 -7.13
C THR A 266 -3.03 -4.10 -7.02
N LEU A 267 -3.92 -4.24 -8.00
CA LEU A 267 -4.95 -5.29 -8.03
C LEU A 267 -4.34 -6.69 -8.12
N LEU A 268 -3.31 -6.89 -8.94
CA LEU A 268 -2.58 -8.15 -9.05
C LEU A 268 -1.86 -8.50 -7.75
N LEU A 269 -1.16 -7.54 -7.13
CA LEU A 269 -0.50 -7.74 -5.84
C LEU A 269 -1.51 -8.12 -4.75
N THR A 270 -2.67 -7.46 -4.72
CA THR A 270 -3.77 -7.81 -3.82
C THR A 270 -4.28 -9.24 -4.07
N PHE A 271 -4.43 -9.62 -5.34
CA PHE A 271 -4.80 -10.99 -5.70
C PHE A 271 -3.79 -12.03 -5.24
N PHE A 272 -2.50 -11.82 -5.50
CA PHE A 272 -1.46 -12.73 -5.04
C PHE A 272 -1.40 -12.79 -3.51
N TYR A 273 -1.51 -11.66 -2.82
CA TYR A 273 -1.48 -11.60 -1.37
C TYR A 273 -2.66 -12.34 -0.73
N ARG A 274 -3.88 -12.13 -1.23
CA ARG A 274 -5.08 -12.75 -0.66
C ARG A 274 -5.28 -14.21 -1.03
N GLN A 275 -4.97 -14.59 -2.27
CA GLN A 275 -5.35 -15.90 -2.81
C GLN A 275 -4.18 -16.86 -3.02
N MET A 276 -2.95 -16.34 -3.11
CA MET A 276 -1.75 -17.10 -3.47
C MET A 276 -0.53 -16.66 -2.65
N LYS A 277 -0.74 -16.33 -1.36
CA LYS A 277 0.29 -15.85 -0.45
C LYS A 277 1.59 -16.68 -0.46
N PRO A 278 1.55 -18.02 -0.56
CA PRO A 278 2.79 -18.81 -0.59
C PRO A 278 3.68 -18.55 -1.81
N LEU A 279 3.16 -18.01 -2.93
CA LEU A 279 4.02 -17.58 -4.06
C LEU A 279 4.86 -16.36 -3.71
N LEU A 280 4.32 -15.45 -2.91
CA LEU A 280 5.05 -14.27 -2.42
C LEU A 280 6.12 -14.70 -1.42
N GLU A 281 5.78 -15.61 -0.50
CA GLU A 281 6.71 -16.17 0.49
C GLU A 281 7.85 -16.97 -0.18
N ALA A 282 7.54 -17.74 -1.22
CA ALA A 282 8.55 -18.41 -2.05
C ALA A 282 9.40 -17.44 -2.90
N GLY A 283 9.00 -16.17 -2.99
CA GLY A 283 9.69 -15.15 -3.76
C GLY A 283 9.58 -15.37 -5.27
N TYR A 284 8.44 -15.86 -5.75
CA TYR A 284 8.20 -16.10 -7.18
C TYR A 284 7.61 -14.90 -7.92
N ILE A 285 7.18 -13.86 -7.21
CA ILE A 285 6.54 -12.68 -7.82
C ILE A 285 7.56 -11.56 -8.04
N TYR A 286 7.59 -11.04 -9.26
CA TYR A 286 8.47 -9.96 -9.71
C TYR A 286 7.68 -8.88 -10.43
N ILE A 287 8.19 -7.65 -10.41
CA ILE A 287 7.67 -6.52 -11.18
C ILE A 287 8.74 -6.09 -12.17
N ALA A 288 8.41 -6.05 -13.46
CA ALA A 288 9.31 -5.58 -14.50
C ALA A 288 9.55 -4.07 -14.38
N LYS A 289 10.78 -3.63 -14.69
CA LYS A 289 11.13 -2.20 -14.80
C LYS A 289 11.54 -1.85 -16.23
N PRO A 290 10.58 -1.50 -17.11
CA PRO A 290 10.91 -0.99 -18.43
C PRO A 290 11.59 0.39 -18.34
N PRO A 291 12.39 0.80 -19.35
CA PRO A 291 13.00 2.11 -19.40
C PRO A 291 11.97 3.21 -19.71
N LEU A 292 12.14 4.39 -19.09
CA LEU A 292 11.29 5.55 -19.32
C LEU A 292 11.67 6.32 -20.60
N PHE A 293 12.95 6.34 -20.97
CA PHE A 293 13.43 7.07 -22.15
C PHE A 293 14.37 6.24 -23.03
N LYS A 294 14.40 6.59 -24.32
CA LYS A 294 15.44 6.23 -25.27
C LYS A 294 16.12 7.51 -25.76
N VAL A 295 17.42 7.61 -25.54
CA VAL A 295 18.26 8.72 -25.98
C VAL A 295 19.09 8.26 -27.18
N THR A 296 18.91 8.92 -28.32
CA THR A 296 19.66 8.66 -29.54
C THR A 296 20.56 9.85 -29.87
N ARG A 297 21.87 9.61 -30.00
CA ARG A 297 22.85 10.60 -30.46
C ARG A 297 23.61 10.04 -31.66
N ARG A 298 23.39 10.62 -32.85
CA ARG A 298 23.97 10.13 -34.12
C ARG A 298 23.60 8.67 -34.38
N LYS A 299 24.54 7.73 -34.15
CA LYS A 299 24.35 6.27 -34.31
C LYS A 299 24.32 5.50 -32.99
N HIS A 300 24.51 6.18 -31.86
CA HIS A 300 24.49 5.56 -30.55
C HIS A 300 23.11 5.75 -29.93
N GLU A 301 22.53 4.64 -29.47
CA GLU A 301 21.26 4.60 -28.74
C GLU A 301 21.52 4.13 -27.32
N GLN A 302 20.85 4.75 -26.35
CA GLN A 302 20.95 4.40 -24.95
C GLN A 302 19.56 4.46 -24.32
N TYR A 303 19.18 3.40 -23.60
CA TYR A 303 17.96 3.38 -22.79
C TYR A 303 18.24 3.97 -21.40
N VAL A 304 17.28 4.72 -20.89
CA VAL A 304 17.38 5.47 -19.64
C VAL A 304 16.17 5.18 -18.78
N GLU A 305 16.41 4.85 -17.52
CA GLU A 305 15.39 4.26 -16.64
C GLU A 305 14.57 5.29 -15.89
N ASN A 306 15.11 6.48 -15.65
CA ASN A 306 14.46 7.54 -14.88
C ASN A 306 14.98 8.93 -15.29
N GLU A 307 14.30 9.97 -14.81
CA GLU A 307 14.64 11.35 -15.11
C GLU A 307 16.03 11.74 -14.56
N ASP A 308 16.39 11.28 -13.35
CA ASP A 308 17.71 11.54 -12.76
C ASP A 308 18.88 11.07 -13.65
N GLN A 309 18.75 9.88 -14.26
CA GLN A 309 19.75 9.35 -15.20
C GLN A 309 19.78 10.19 -16.49
N LEU A 310 18.62 10.63 -16.99
CA LEU A 310 18.54 11.47 -18.18
C LEU A 310 19.24 12.81 -17.92
N ASP A 311 18.93 13.46 -16.81
CA ASP A 311 19.56 14.72 -16.39
C ASP A 311 21.06 14.57 -16.24
N GLY A 312 21.54 13.49 -15.62
CA GLY A 312 22.97 13.18 -15.55
C GLY A 312 23.64 13.06 -16.93
N ILE A 313 22.97 12.43 -17.90
CA ILE A 313 23.45 12.36 -19.29
C ILE A 313 23.49 13.76 -19.92
N LEU A 314 22.44 14.55 -19.76
CA LEU A 314 22.34 15.90 -20.31
C LEU A 314 23.42 16.82 -19.76
N LEU A 315 23.65 16.82 -18.45
CA LEU A 315 24.69 17.64 -17.82
C LEU A 315 26.08 17.25 -18.30
N ARG A 316 26.40 15.94 -18.29
CA ARG A 316 27.70 15.45 -18.77
C ARG A 316 27.96 15.86 -20.22
N LEU A 317 26.94 15.85 -21.07
CA LEU A 317 27.07 16.28 -22.46
C LEU A 317 27.14 17.81 -22.59
N GLY A 318 26.36 18.55 -21.81
CA GLY A 318 26.32 20.01 -21.81
C GLY A 318 27.63 20.63 -21.37
N LEU A 319 28.32 20.00 -20.40
CA LEU A 319 29.60 20.47 -19.86
C LEU A 319 30.81 20.22 -20.76
N GLN A 320 30.68 19.45 -21.86
CA GLN A 320 31.82 19.19 -22.75
C GLN A 320 32.35 20.45 -23.44
N ASP A 321 31.46 21.40 -23.74
CA ASP A 321 31.76 22.59 -24.53
C ASP A 321 31.57 23.91 -23.75
N ILE A 322 31.28 23.82 -22.44
CA ILE A 322 30.96 24.97 -21.57
C ILE A 322 32.04 25.11 -20.49
N SER A 323 32.55 26.34 -20.33
CA SER A 323 33.30 26.74 -19.15
C SER A 323 32.55 27.82 -18.37
N LEU A 324 32.57 27.73 -17.05
CA LEU A 324 32.00 28.73 -16.16
C LEU A 324 33.10 29.66 -15.66
N ARG A 325 32.79 30.94 -15.52
CA ARG A 325 33.67 31.91 -14.84
C ARG A 325 32.83 32.94 -14.09
N ARG A 326 33.42 33.63 -13.13
CA ARG A 326 32.81 34.83 -12.55
C ARG A 326 33.00 36.03 -13.49
N PRO A 327 32.11 37.02 -13.45
CA PRO A 327 32.31 38.27 -14.18
C PRO A 327 33.68 38.89 -13.86
N GLY A 328 34.52 39.05 -14.89
CA GLY A 328 35.86 39.64 -14.75
C GLY A 328 36.95 38.73 -14.16
N GLN A 329 36.69 37.44 -13.97
CA GLN A 329 37.70 36.47 -13.49
C GLN A 329 38.02 35.38 -14.54
N ASP A 330 39.05 34.58 -14.26
CA ASP A 330 39.42 33.41 -15.06
C ASP A 330 38.38 32.28 -14.94
N PRO A 331 38.26 31.41 -15.97
CA PRO A 331 37.39 30.24 -15.90
C PRO A 331 37.75 29.25 -14.81
N TYR A 332 36.72 28.68 -14.20
CA TYR A 332 36.87 27.55 -13.30
C TYR A 332 37.47 26.35 -14.06
N PRO A 333 38.35 25.56 -13.41
CA PRO A 333 38.77 24.27 -13.90
C PRO A 333 37.58 23.35 -14.24
N PRO A 334 37.71 22.44 -15.22
CA PRO A 334 36.62 21.53 -15.62
C PRO A 334 36.07 20.67 -14.47
N ASP A 335 36.94 20.20 -13.58
CA ASP A 335 36.55 19.39 -12.42
C ASP A 335 35.67 20.20 -11.46
N LEU A 336 36.11 21.43 -11.14
CA LEU A 336 35.34 22.35 -10.29
C LEU A 336 34.03 22.79 -10.94
N THR A 337 34.02 23.00 -12.25
CA THR A 337 32.79 23.30 -13.00
C THR A 337 31.78 22.17 -12.85
N THR A 338 32.25 20.91 -12.93
CA THR A 338 31.40 19.73 -12.74
C THR A 338 30.87 19.65 -11.31
N GLU A 339 31.70 19.91 -10.30
CA GLU A 339 31.28 19.94 -8.89
C GLU A 339 30.25 21.03 -8.60
N ILE A 340 30.45 22.25 -9.12
CA ILE A 340 29.49 23.36 -8.98
C ILE A 340 28.13 22.95 -9.55
N ILE A 341 28.11 22.40 -10.77
CA ILE A 341 26.87 22.00 -11.44
C ILE A 341 26.20 20.82 -10.75
N GLN A 342 26.96 19.88 -10.20
CA GLN A 342 26.41 18.80 -9.37
C GLN A 342 25.79 19.35 -8.08
N CYS A 343 26.44 20.31 -7.42
CA CYS A 343 25.88 20.97 -6.23
C CYS A 343 24.58 21.71 -6.57
N ILE A 344 24.55 22.46 -7.67
CA ILE A 344 23.34 23.15 -8.16
C ILE A 344 22.23 22.13 -8.47
N ARG A 345 22.56 21.02 -9.15
CA ARG A 345 21.60 19.94 -9.44
C ARG A 345 20.98 19.39 -8.16
N GLU A 346 21.79 19.04 -7.16
CA GLU A 346 21.28 18.49 -5.91
C GLU A 346 20.42 19.51 -5.16
N PHE A 347 20.80 20.80 -5.18
CA PHE A 347 19.97 21.88 -4.64
C PHE A 347 18.61 21.95 -5.33
N LEU A 348 18.59 22.02 -6.67
CA LEU A 348 17.35 22.11 -7.44
C LEU A 348 16.51 20.84 -7.30
N ARG A 349 17.12 19.66 -7.23
CA ARG A 349 16.43 18.39 -7.02
C ARG A 349 15.71 18.37 -5.69
N LEU A 350 16.39 18.72 -4.59
CA LEU A 350 15.76 18.78 -3.27
C LEU A 350 14.71 19.89 -3.21
N ALA A 351 15.03 21.08 -3.74
CA ALA A 351 14.13 22.21 -3.72
C ALA A 351 12.86 21.94 -4.54
N LYS A 352 12.97 21.54 -5.81
CA LYS A 352 11.83 21.36 -6.71
C LYS A 352 11.10 20.04 -6.54
N ASN A 353 11.76 18.96 -6.10
CA ASN A 353 11.11 17.65 -6.03
C ASN A 353 10.66 17.27 -4.61
N ASN A 354 11.30 17.81 -3.55
CA ASN A 354 10.96 17.44 -2.17
C ASN A 354 10.12 18.52 -1.48
N LEU A 355 10.45 19.82 -1.58
CA LEU A 355 9.68 20.87 -0.90
C LEU A 355 8.21 20.92 -1.30
N PRO A 356 7.83 20.76 -2.60
CA PRO A 356 6.43 20.73 -2.98
C PRO A 356 5.64 19.57 -2.38
N ARG A 357 6.30 18.51 -1.88
CA ARG A 357 5.63 17.40 -1.17
C ARG A 357 5.10 17.80 0.20
N TYR A 358 5.57 18.93 0.71
CA TYR A 358 5.16 19.53 1.96
C TYR A 358 4.21 20.71 1.73
N GLY A 359 3.69 20.90 0.51
CA GLY A 359 2.95 22.10 0.10
C GLY A 359 3.80 23.37 0.02
N ILE A 360 5.14 23.25 0.04
CA ILE A 360 6.06 24.39 0.12
C ILE A 360 6.53 24.79 -1.29
N LEU A 361 6.29 26.05 -1.67
CA LEU A 361 6.88 26.61 -2.89
C LEU A 361 8.39 26.85 -2.67
N PRO A 362 9.26 26.37 -3.58
CA PRO A 362 10.71 26.53 -3.42
C PRO A 362 11.12 28.00 -3.33
N THR A 363 10.50 28.88 -4.10
CA THR A 363 10.78 30.32 -4.06
C THR A 363 10.53 30.91 -2.68
N ASP A 364 9.44 30.51 -2.03
CA ASP A 364 9.01 31.06 -0.75
C ASP A 364 9.91 30.55 0.37
N TYR A 365 10.24 29.26 0.36
CA TYR A 365 11.17 28.65 1.31
C TYR A 365 12.56 29.30 1.27
N PHE A 366 13.10 29.51 0.07
CA PHE A 366 14.40 30.18 -0.07
C PHE A 366 14.31 31.67 0.24
N GLN A 367 13.15 32.32 0.06
CA GLN A 367 12.91 33.68 0.52
C GLN A 367 12.95 33.77 2.06
N GLN A 368 12.42 32.77 2.77
CA GLN A 368 12.56 32.67 4.23
C GLN A 368 14.04 32.56 4.64
N ARG A 369 14.82 31.72 3.95
CA ARG A 369 16.27 31.62 4.16
C ARG A 369 17.02 32.93 3.89
N ILE A 370 16.63 33.69 2.86
CA ILE A 370 17.20 35.01 2.54
C ILE A 370 16.89 36.00 3.67
N THR A 371 15.66 35.98 4.19
CA THR A 371 15.14 36.95 5.16
C THR A 371 15.69 36.68 6.57
N HIS A 372 15.71 35.41 7.00
CA HIS A 372 16.06 35.00 8.37
C HIS A 372 17.49 34.49 8.51
N GLY A 373 18.21 34.24 7.41
CA GLY A 373 19.59 33.76 7.42
C GLY A 373 19.77 32.28 7.79
N ARG A 374 18.69 31.57 8.15
CA ARG A 374 18.66 30.13 8.48
C ARG A 374 17.65 29.40 7.59
N PHE A 375 17.81 28.09 7.40
CA PHE A 375 16.81 27.29 6.68
C PHE A 375 15.68 26.89 7.64
N PRO A 376 14.39 27.04 7.25
CA PRO A 376 13.30 26.51 8.04
C PRO A 376 13.40 24.99 8.21
N VAL A 377 13.21 24.49 9.42
CA VAL A 377 13.25 23.05 9.74
C VAL A 377 11.87 22.41 9.77
N ALA A 378 10.82 23.21 9.90
CA ALA A 378 9.45 22.74 9.85
C ALA A 378 8.50 23.82 9.30
N LEU A 379 7.36 23.37 8.77
CA LEU A 379 6.20 24.19 8.47
C LEU A 379 5.04 23.75 9.38
N VAL A 380 4.52 24.66 10.18
CA VAL A 380 3.35 24.42 11.03
C VAL A 380 2.12 24.95 10.30
N ALA A 381 1.21 24.05 9.95
CA ALA A 381 -0.08 24.39 9.36
C ALA A 381 -1.14 24.36 10.47
N VAL A 382 -1.86 25.47 10.63
CA VAL A 382 -2.91 25.61 11.64
C VAL A 382 -4.24 25.84 10.93
N ARG A 383 -5.21 24.96 11.18
CA ARG A 383 -6.58 25.17 10.74
C ARG A 383 -7.26 26.15 11.69
N GLU A 384 -7.45 27.37 11.22
CA GLU A 384 -8.08 28.44 11.98
C GLU A 384 -9.59 28.22 12.09
N ILE A 385 -10.21 28.93 13.04
CA ILE A 385 -11.64 28.80 13.39
C ILE A 385 -12.56 29.13 12.20
N ASP A 386 -12.14 30.03 11.31
CA ASP A 386 -12.89 30.38 10.09
C ASP A 386 -12.79 29.34 8.96
N GLY A 387 -12.12 28.22 9.22
CA GLY A 387 -11.87 27.14 8.26
C GLY A 387 -10.72 27.42 7.30
N SER A 388 -10.04 28.57 7.41
CA SER A 388 -8.80 28.83 6.67
C SER A 388 -7.62 28.07 7.29
N ILE A 389 -6.54 27.91 6.51
CA ILE A 389 -5.30 27.29 6.99
C ILE A 389 -4.21 28.36 6.97
N SER A 390 -3.62 28.63 8.14
CA SER A 390 -2.45 29.49 8.27
C SER A 390 -1.18 28.66 8.29
N PHE A 391 -0.11 29.18 7.70
CA PHE A 391 1.17 28.47 7.53
C PHE A 391 2.30 29.28 8.16
N HIS A 392 3.05 28.65 9.06
CA HIS A 392 4.13 29.29 9.82
C HIS A 392 5.42 28.49 9.71
N TYR A 393 6.50 29.11 9.24
CA TYR A 393 7.82 28.47 9.19
C TYR A 393 8.51 28.55 10.55
N ALA A 394 9.09 27.43 11.00
CA ALA A 394 9.91 27.36 12.21
C ALA A 394 11.36 27.00 11.85
N PHE A 395 12.32 27.59 12.56
CA PHE A 395 13.76 27.43 12.29
C PHE A 395 14.49 26.58 13.34
N ASP A 396 13.85 26.29 14.48
CA ASP A 396 14.34 25.36 15.49
C ASP A 396 13.19 24.78 16.34
N LYS A 397 13.50 23.83 17.23
CA LYS A 397 12.50 23.15 18.07
C LYS A 397 11.74 24.11 18.98
N THR A 398 12.42 25.13 19.51
CA THR A 398 11.82 26.13 20.40
C THR A 398 10.75 26.94 19.67
N GLU A 399 11.03 27.32 18.42
CA GLU A 399 10.07 28.06 17.60
C GLU A 399 8.85 27.19 17.22
N ILE A 400 9.03 25.89 16.96
CA ILE A 400 7.89 24.97 16.75
C ILE A 400 6.99 24.97 17.98
N GLU A 401 7.57 24.78 19.18
CA GLU A 401 6.82 24.75 20.45
C GLU A 401 6.06 26.06 20.69
N GLN A 402 6.67 27.20 20.39
CA GLN A 402 6.02 28.51 20.51
C GLN A 402 4.83 28.67 19.56
N ILE A 403 4.99 28.31 18.28
CA ILE A 403 3.92 28.42 17.28
C ILE A 403 2.75 27.50 17.66
N VAL A 404 3.03 26.30 18.14
CA VAL A 404 2.02 25.35 18.60
C VAL A 404 1.28 25.90 19.82
N GLN A 405 1.99 26.39 20.84
CA GLN A 405 1.37 26.99 22.03
C GLN A 405 0.48 28.19 21.69
N ASP A 406 0.96 29.08 20.81
CA ASP A 406 0.20 30.24 20.37
C ASP A 406 -1.06 29.83 19.58
N ALA A 407 -0.97 28.79 18.76
CA ALA A 407 -2.09 28.26 18.00
C ALA A 407 -3.13 27.58 18.93
N GLU A 408 -2.68 26.74 19.87
CA GLU A 408 -3.54 26.10 20.87
C GLU A 408 -4.28 27.13 21.72
N ALA A 409 -3.58 28.18 22.17
CA ALA A 409 -4.19 29.27 22.93
C ALA A 409 -5.24 30.04 22.13
N ARG A 410 -5.07 30.21 20.81
CA ARG A 410 -6.07 30.84 19.93
C ARG A 410 -7.28 29.94 19.68
N LEU A 411 -7.06 28.64 19.51
CA LEU A 411 -8.10 27.65 19.22
C LEU A 411 -8.94 27.31 20.47
N ALA A 412 -8.39 27.43 21.67
CA ALA A 412 -9.09 27.19 22.93
C ALA A 412 -10.16 28.25 23.29
N VAL A 413 -10.27 29.36 22.54
CA VAL A 413 -11.18 30.48 22.85
C VAL A 413 -12.66 30.16 22.56
N GLU A 414 -12.99 29.06 21.88
CA GLU A 414 -14.38 28.71 21.52
C GLU A 414 -15.03 27.60 22.37
N ASP A 415 -14.30 26.92 23.26
CA ASP A 415 -14.89 25.87 24.14
C ASP A 415 -15.73 26.46 25.30
N ASP A 416 -15.90 27.78 25.33
CA ASP A 416 -16.58 28.54 26.40
C ASP A 416 -17.92 29.18 25.94
N ASN A 417 -18.52 28.66 24.85
CA ASN A 417 -19.82 29.15 24.35
C ASN A 417 -21.00 28.29 24.91
N PRO A 418 -21.88 28.81 25.79
CA PRO A 418 -22.81 27.98 26.60
C PRO A 418 -24.07 27.46 25.89
N GLU A 419 -24.10 27.32 24.56
CA GLU A 419 -25.36 27.04 23.82
C GLU A 419 -25.43 25.73 23.03
N ASP A 420 -24.45 24.82 23.16
CA ASP A 420 -24.56 23.45 22.59
C ASP A 420 -24.50 22.32 23.64
N ASP A 421 -25.05 22.57 24.84
CA ASP A 421 -25.46 21.51 25.78
C ASP A 421 -26.71 20.79 25.24
N LYS A 422 -26.51 19.90 24.26
CA LYS A 422 -27.42 18.76 24.04
C LYS A 422 -26.84 17.55 24.75
N GLU A 423 -27.34 17.35 25.97
CA GLU A 423 -27.35 16.13 26.76
C GLU A 423 -26.82 14.87 26.03
N GLU A 424 -25.51 14.63 26.14
CA GLU A 424 -25.04 13.24 26.23
C GLU A 424 -25.30 12.76 27.66
N PRO A 425 -25.86 11.55 27.87
CA PRO A 425 -26.05 11.03 29.21
C PRO A 425 -24.68 10.85 29.87
N PRO A 426 -24.58 11.00 31.21
CA PRO A 426 -23.31 10.92 31.90
C PRO A 426 -22.72 9.52 31.67
N SER A 427 -21.59 9.47 30.95
CA SER A 427 -20.76 8.28 30.94
C SER A 427 -20.19 8.13 32.35
N GLU A 428 -20.43 6.99 32.97
CA GLU A 428 -19.75 6.62 34.20
C GLU A 428 -18.24 6.69 33.94
N ASP A 429 -17.50 7.33 34.85
CA ASP A 429 -16.05 7.45 34.82
C ASP A 429 -15.39 6.08 34.61
N VAL A 430 -15.11 5.73 33.36
CA VAL A 430 -14.16 4.67 33.03
C VAL A 430 -12.81 5.36 32.98
N GLU A 431 -12.04 5.25 34.06
CA GLU A 431 -10.59 5.43 33.99
C GLU A 431 -10.06 4.45 32.94
N LEU A 432 -9.89 4.93 31.71
CA LEU A 432 -9.13 4.22 30.70
C LEU A 432 -7.70 4.06 31.25
N PRO A 433 -7.15 2.84 31.29
CA PRO A 433 -5.77 2.66 31.70
C PRO A 433 -4.89 3.51 30.78
N ALA A 434 -3.96 4.26 31.38
CA ALA A 434 -3.00 5.05 30.63
C ALA A 434 -2.34 4.17 29.55
N PRO A 435 -2.16 4.69 28.32
CA PRO A 435 -1.53 3.92 27.25
C PRO A 435 -0.17 3.40 27.73
N PRO A 436 0.22 2.17 27.35
CA PRO A 436 1.49 1.61 27.77
C PRO A 436 2.63 2.51 27.29
N VAL A 437 3.51 2.89 28.21
CA VAL A 437 4.75 3.61 27.88
C VAL A 437 5.59 2.64 27.05
N GLU A 438 5.81 2.95 25.77
CA GLU A 438 6.73 2.18 24.94
C GLU A 438 8.16 2.45 25.43
N TYR A 439 9.06 1.48 25.31
CA TYR A 439 10.47 1.62 25.69
C TYR A 439 11.32 1.35 24.46
N ASP A 440 12.38 2.13 24.26
CA ASP A 440 13.31 1.89 23.16
C ASP A 440 14.19 0.65 23.42
N GLU A 441 15.04 0.28 22.45
CA GLU A 441 15.93 -0.88 22.53
C GLU A 441 16.93 -0.81 23.71
N ASN A 442 17.11 0.37 24.32
CA ASN A 442 17.99 0.60 25.47
C ASN A 442 17.23 0.60 26.80
N GLY A 443 15.90 0.44 26.79
CA GLY A 443 15.06 0.44 27.98
C GLY A 443 14.70 1.83 28.50
N ASP A 444 14.89 2.88 27.68
CA ASP A 444 14.44 4.22 28.01
C ASP A 444 12.98 4.41 27.59
N PRO A 445 12.11 4.98 28.45
CA PRO A 445 10.72 5.21 28.11
C PRO A 445 10.62 6.19 26.93
N ILE A 446 9.96 5.76 25.85
CA ILE A 446 9.50 6.58 24.74
C ILE A 446 8.42 7.49 25.31
N ILE A 447 8.83 8.71 25.68
CA ILE A 447 7.90 9.77 26.04
C ILE A 447 7.17 10.12 24.75
N SER A 448 5.92 9.68 24.60
CA SER A 448 5.06 10.23 23.55
C SER A 448 4.90 11.71 23.86
N GLU A 449 5.45 12.57 23.00
CA GLU A 449 5.17 14.01 23.05
C GLU A 449 3.64 14.17 23.13
N ALA A 450 3.16 15.04 24.02
CA ALA A 450 1.73 15.23 24.25
C ALA A 450 1.00 15.39 22.90
N PRO A 451 -0.18 14.78 22.71
CA PRO A 451 -0.88 14.86 21.44
C PRO A 451 -1.20 16.33 21.15
N VAL A 452 -0.56 16.86 20.11
CA VAL A 452 -0.80 18.20 19.59
C VAL A 452 -2.27 18.29 19.16
N HIS A 453 -2.90 19.45 19.35
CA HIS A 453 -4.29 19.69 18.96
C HIS A 453 -4.56 19.21 17.52
N SER A 454 -5.68 18.52 17.28
CA SER A 454 -6.02 17.90 15.98
C SER A 454 -6.19 18.86 14.80
N ALA A 455 -6.03 20.16 15.03
CA ALA A 455 -6.12 21.23 14.04
C ALA A 455 -4.74 21.77 13.65
N ILE A 456 -3.67 21.26 14.26
CA ILE A 456 -2.30 21.69 14.03
C ILE A 456 -1.52 20.52 13.43
N ASP A 457 -0.99 20.74 12.24
CA ASP A 457 -0.13 19.79 11.54
C ASP A 457 1.31 20.34 11.50
N ILE A 458 2.25 19.57 12.04
CA ILE A 458 3.68 19.89 12.01
C ILE A 458 4.34 19.10 10.88
N ILE A 459 4.79 19.81 9.84
CA ILE A 459 5.45 19.22 8.69
C ILE A 459 6.95 19.45 8.81
N ASN A 460 7.70 18.41 9.20
CA ASN A 460 9.15 18.46 9.30
C ASN A 460 9.81 18.49 7.91
N ILE A 461 10.87 19.30 7.78
CA ILE A 461 11.64 19.48 6.54
C ILE A 461 13.06 18.91 6.76
N PRO A 462 13.24 17.58 6.65
CA PRO A 462 14.53 16.94 6.91
C PRO A 462 15.63 17.41 5.95
N GLU A 463 15.27 17.92 4.77
CA GLU A 463 16.18 18.48 3.79
C GLU A 463 16.94 19.71 4.29
N ALA A 464 16.47 20.40 5.34
CA ALA A 464 17.09 21.61 5.88
C ALA A 464 18.60 21.44 6.17
N ASN A 465 19.00 20.34 6.82
CA ASN A 465 20.40 20.02 7.09
C ASN A 465 21.22 19.78 5.82
N THR A 466 20.59 19.18 4.81
CA THR A 466 21.24 18.93 3.52
C THR A 466 21.43 20.24 2.76
N PHE A 467 20.45 21.15 2.81
CA PHE A 467 20.57 22.49 2.22
C PHE A 467 21.68 23.31 2.87
N ILE A 468 21.86 23.23 4.21
CA ILE A 468 22.98 23.87 4.91
C ILE A 468 24.31 23.34 4.36
N THR A 469 24.47 22.01 4.31
CA THR A 469 25.70 21.37 3.82
C THR A 469 25.99 21.73 2.35
N LEU A 470 24.95 21.83 1.52
CA LEU A 470 25.11 22.22 0.13
C LEU A 470 25.43 23.73 -0.01
N ASP A 471 24.88 24.59 0.84
CA ASP A 471 25.15 26.04 0.83
C ASP A 471 26.61 26.30 1.22
N GLU A 472 27.14 25.58 2.23
CA GLU A 472 28.55 25.62 2.60
C GLU A 472 29.47 25.21 1.44
N LYS A 473 29.08 24.19 0.67
CA LYS A 473 29.81 23.79 -0.54
C LYS A 473 29.78 24.86 -1.63
N LEU A 474 28.62 25.50 -1.86
CA LEU A 474 28.53 26.61 -2.80
C LEU A 474 29.40 27.80 -2.38
N GLN A 475 29.44 28.10 -1.07
CA GLN A 475 30.27 29.17 -0.51
C GLN A 475 31.77 28.91 -0.69
N ALA A 476 32.21 27.63 -0.74
CA ALA A 476 33.59 27.30 -1.09
C ALA A 476 33.96 27.71 -2.53
N PHE A 477 32.97 27.81 -3.41
CA PHE A 477 33.10 28.37 -4.77
C PHE A 477 32.77 29.86 -4.82
N GLU A 478 32.67 30.50 -3.65
CA GLU A 478 32.22 31.87 -3.39
C GLU A 478 30.78 32.15 -3.90
N LEU A 479 29.98 31.12 -4.19
CA LEU A 479 28.58 31.20 -4.62
C LEU A 479 27.65 31.05 -3.41
N ASP A 480 26.37 31.38 -3.57
CA ASP A 480 25.42 31.36 -2.45
C ASP A 480 24.03 30.90 -2.92
N CYS A 481 23.34 30.11 -2.09
CA CYS A 481 21.97 29.68 -2.35
C CYS A 481 20.97 30.85 -2.52
N ARG A 482 21.30 32.06 -2.03
CA ARG A 482 20.49 33.28 -2.26
C ARG A 482 20.30 33.60 -3.73
N CYS A 483 21.22 33.17 -4.59
CA CYS A 483 21.14 33.36 -6.04
C CYS A 483 20.54 32.15 -6.79
N LEU A 484 19.90 31.21 -6.08
CA LEU A 484 19.37 29.99 -6.69
C LEU A 484 18.23 30.29 -7.67
N PHE A 485 17.22 31.05 -7.22
CA PHE A 485 16.00 31.37 -7.99
C PHE A 485 15.87 32.85 -8.37
N THR A 486 16.53 33.76 -7.64
CA THR A 486 16.41 35.21 -7.84
C THR A 486 17.78 35.86 -7.98
N GLY A 487 17.90 36.83 -8.88
CA GLY A 487 19.15 37.53 -9.14
C GLY A 487 19.00 38.69 -10.12
N GLU A 488 19.39 39.88 -9.68
CA GLU A 488 19.32 41.11 -10.50
C GLU A 488 20.61 41.38 -11.28
N THR A 489 21.73 40.80 -10.83
CA THR A 489 23.05 40.97 -11.45
C THR A 489 23.63 39.62 -11.88
N PRO A 490 24.50 39.59 -12.90
CA PRO A 490 25.16 38.36 -13.33
C PRO A 490 26.04 37.78 -12.21
N ILE A 491 25.76 36.55 -11.80
CA ILE A 491 26.56 35.81 -10.81
C ILE A 491 27.68 35.02 -11.48
N LEU A 492 27.42 34.55 -12.70
CA LEU A 492 28.33 33.73 -13.49
C LEU A 492 28.22 34.11 -14.97
N GLU A 493 29.31 33.88 -15.70
CA GLU A 493 29.36 33.96 -17.15
C GLU A 493 29.60 32.55 -17.71
N MET A 494 28.68 32.11 -18.58
CA MET A 494 28.84 30.89 -19.33
C MET A 494 29.57 31.19 -20.64
N VAL A 495 30.74 30.59 -20.82
CA VAL A 495 31.51 30.70 -22.05
C VAL A 495 31.30 29.42 -22.85
N HIS A 496 30.67 29.55 -24.02
CA HIS A 496 30.51 28.47 -24.99
C HIS A 496 31.14 28.93 -26.31
N LYS A 497 32.29 28.32 -26.66
CA LYS A 497 33.15 28.76 -27.76
C LYS A 497 33.58 30.22 -27.58
N GLU A 498 33.08 31.13 -28.42
CA GLU A 498 33.38 32.57 -28.36
C GLU A 498 32.24 33.41 -27.76
N LYS A 499 31.09 32.79 -27.47
CA LYS A 499 29.93 33.49 -26.93
C LYS A 499 29.96 33.44 -25.40
N VAL A 500 30.03 34.62 -24.79
CA VAL A 500 29.88 34.81 -23.34
C VAL A 500 28.42 35.17 -23.06
N THR A 501 27.76 34.40 -22.20
CA THR A 501 26.38 34.68 -21.76
C THR A 501 26.37 34.93 -20.26
N PRO A 502 25.99 36.13 -19.79
CA PRO A 502 25.83 36.39 -18.37
C PRO A 502 24.59 35.66 -17.86
N VAL A 503 24.69 35.10 -16.65
CA VAL A 503 23.63 34.35 -15.99
C VAL A 503 23.44 34.87 -14.59
N ASN A 504 22.19 35.14 -14.22
CA ASN A 504 21.86 35.84 -12.98
C ASN A 504 21.46 34.89 -11.84
N THR A 505 21.07 33.65 -12.15
CA THR A 505 20.64 32.65 -11.17
C THR A 505 21.30 31.30 -11.40
N LEU A 506 21.50 30.52 -10.35
CA LEU A 506 22.08 29.18 -10.46
C LEU A 506 21.15 28.22 -11.20
N GLU A 507 19.84 28.39 -11.07
CA GLU A 507 18.84 27.69 -11.89
C GLU A 507 19.05 27.93 -13.38
N ALA A 508 19.23 29.18 -13.80
CA ALA A 508 19.46 29.48 -15.20
C ALA A 508 20.78 28.88 -15.73
N VAL A 509 21.80 28.74 -14.87
CA VAL A 509 23.03 28.02 -15.22
C VAL A 509 22.72 26.55 -15.50
N TYR A 510 21.97 25.89 -14.60
CA TYR A 510 21.55 24.50 -14.77
C TYR A 510 20.74 24.30 -16.06
N ASP A 511 19.75 25.16 -16.31
CA ASP A 511 18.88 25.08 -17.47
C ASP A 511 19.66 25.26 -18.78
N GLN A 512 20.61 26.19 -18.80
CA GLN A 512 21.40 26.46 -19.98
C GLN A 512 22.42 25.35 -20.28
N VAL A 513 23.05 24.76 -19.24
CA VAL A 513 23.91 23.56 -19.40
C VAL A 513 23.08 22.38 -19.92
N THR A 514 21.91 22.14 -19.32
CA THR A 514 21.02 21.04 -19.72
C THR A 514 20.51 21.23 -21.15
N SER A 515 20.14 22.46 -21.53
CA SER A 515 19.72 22.82 -22.88
C SER A 515 20.84 22.59 -23.90
N ASN A 516 22.08 22.92 -23.55
CA ASN A 516 23.25 22.62 -24.40
C ASN A 516 23.42 21.10 -24.57
N GLY A 517 23.30 20.34 -23.48
CA GLY A 517 23.38 18.88 -23.50
C GLY A 517 22.30 18.22 -24.37
N ARG A 518 21.12 18.84 -24.49
CA ARG A 518 20.03 18.38 -25.37
C ARG A 518 20.33 18.58 -26.86
N GLN A 519 21.27 19.44 -27.24
CA GLN A 519 21.53 19.73 -28.65
C GLN A 519 22.05 18.48 -29.39
N GLY A 520 21.32 18.10 -30.46
CA GLY A 520 21.65 16.93 -31.28
C GLY A 520 21.30 15.58 -30.64
N LEU A 521 20.54 15.59 -29.54
CA LEU A 521 19.89 14.39 -29.00
C LEU A 521 18.47 14.28 -29.53
N TYR A 522 18.07 13.05 -29.87
CA TYR A 522 16.67 12.68 -30.01
C TYR A 522 16.28 11.89 -28.76
N ILE A 523 15.36 12.43 -27.96
CA ILE A 523 14.88 11.81 -26.73
C ILE A 523 13.44 11.36 -26.98
N GLN A 524 13.22 10.04 -26.97
CA GLN A 524 11.90 9.43 -27.01
C GLN A 524 11.53 9.01 -25.59
N ARG A 525 10.39 9.48 -25.08
CA ARG A 525 9.79 9.00 -23.83
C ARG A 525 8.81 7.88 -24.18
N TYR A 526 8.88 6.76 -23.47
CA TYR A 526 7.91 5.68 -23.60
C TYR A 526 6.77 5.90 -22.61
N LYS A 527 5.53 5.91 -23.10
CA LYS A 527 4.34 6.01 -22.23
C LYS A 527 3.73 4.65 -21.92
N GLY A 528 3.83 3.71 -22.85
CA GLY A 528 3.35 2.34 -22.68
C GLY A 528 4.24 1.33 -23.37
N LEU A 529 4.17 0.08 -22.91
CA LEU A 529 4.94 -1.04 -23.44
C LEU A 529 4.62 -1.32 -24.92
N GLY A 530 3.40 -0.97 -25.36
CA GLY A 530 2.97 -1.11 -26.76
C GLY A 530 3.69 -0.17 -27.75
N GLU A 531 4.38 0.87 -27.26
CA GLU A 531 5.19 1.77 -28.10
C GLU A 531 6.57 1.18 -28.44
N MET A 532 6.97 0.13 -27.71
CA MET A 532 8.22 -0.58 -27.94
C MET A 532 8.02 -1.68 -28.98
N ASN A 533 8.91 -1.72 -29.97
CA ASN A 533 8.99 -2.85 -30.89
C ASN A 533 9.47 -4.12 -30.14
N PRO A 534 9.16 -5.33 -30.63
CA PRO A 534 9.51 -6.59 -29.96
C PRO A 534 10.99 -6.70 -29.55
N ASP A 535 11.91 -6.29 -30.43
CA ASP A 535 13.35 -6.32 -30.14
C ASP A 535 13.73 -5.37 -29.00
N GLN A 536 13.13 -4.18 -28.94
CA GLN A 536 13.37 -3.20 -27.87
C GLN A 536 12.86 -3.73 -26.54
N LEU A 537 11.67 -4.34 -26.54
CA LEU A 537 11.07 -4.92 -25.34
C LEU A 537 11.94 -6.08 -24.80
N TRP A 538 12.46 -6.92 -25.70
CA TRP A 538 13.41 -7.96 -25.35
C TRP A 538 14.66 -7.39 -24.69
N GLU A 539 15.38 -6.51 -25.40
CA GLU A 539 16.68 -5.99 -24.97
C GLU A 539 16.64 -5.23 -23.64
N THR A 540 15.49 -4.62 -23.32
CA THR A 540 15.35 -3.73 -22.17
C THR A 540 14.70 -4.39 -20.97
N THR A 541 13.68 -5.23 -21.19
CA THR A 541 12.74 -5.64 -20.14
C THR A 541 12.62 -7.16 -19.99
N MET A 542 12.91 -7.94 -21.04
CA MET A 542 12.69 -9.40 -21.02
C MET A 542 13.97 -10.24 -21.01
N ASP A 543 15.08 -9.73 -21.55
CA ASP A 543 16.36 -10.43 -21.58
C ASP A 543 16.92 -10.64 -20.16
N PRO A 544 17.08 -11.89 -19.67
CA PRO A 544 17.63 -12.16 -18.35
C PRO A 544 19.01 -11.57 -18.09
N ALA A 545 19.81 -11.32 -19.13
CA ALA A 545 21.15 -10.75 -19.00
C ALA A 545 21.16 -9.23 -18.79
N ARG A 546 20.07 -8.53 -19.13
CA ARG A 546 20.00 -7.05 -19.15
C ARG A 546 18.87 -6.46 -18.32
N ARG A 547 17.76 -7.20 -18.16
CA ARG A 547 16.56 -6.72 -17.50
C ARG A 547 16.81 -6.40 -16.03
N LYS A 548 16.02 -5.46 -15.52
CA LYS A 548 15.91 -5.19 -14.08
C LYS A 548 14.49 -5.49 -13.62
N MET A 549 14.39 -6.10 -12.43
CA MET A 549 13.12 -6.45 -11.82
C MET A 549 13.14 -6.11 -10.34
N ILE A 550 11.98 -5.75 -9.80
CA ILE A 550 11.76 -5.72 -8.36
C ILE A 550 11.26 -7.10 -7.95
N LYS A 551 11.96 -7.75 -7.02
CA LYS A 551 11.45 -8.95 -6.36
C LYS A 551 10.49 -8.52 -5.25
N VAL A 552 9.24 -8.98 -5.32
CA VAL A 552 8.26 -8.70 -4.26
C VAL A 552 8.58 -9.59 -3.06
N THR A 553 8.67 -8.98 -1.88
CA THR A 553 8.93 -9.69 -0.62
C THR A 553 7.91 -9.26 0.41
N MET A 554 7.67 -10.11 1.41
CA MET A 554 6.78 -9.83 2.53
C MET A 554 7.64 -9.76 3.80
N ALA A 555 8.19 -8.57 4.06
CA ALA A 555 9.04 -8.33 5.22
C ALA A 555 8.24 -8.30 6.53
N ASP A 556 7.08 -7.62 6.51
CA ASP A 556 6.13 -7.57 7.61
C ASP A 556 4.73 -7.90 7.07
N ALA A 557 4.20 -9.06 7.48
CA ALA A 557 2.88 -9.50 7.06
C ALA A 557 1.75 -8.71 7.72
N VAL A 558 1.97 -8.15 8.92
CA VAL A 558 0.97 -7.39 9.67
C VAL A 558 0.79 -6.01 9.04
N GLU A 559 1.89 -5.32 8.75
CA GLU A 559 1.83 -4.02 8.09
C GLU A 559 1.32 -4.15 6.64
N ALA A 560 1.73 -5.20 5.91
CA ALA A 560 1.17 -5.50 4.60
C ALA A 560 -0.35 -5.71 4.65
N GLU A 561 -0.84 -6.49 5.63
CA GLU A 561 -2.26 -6.71 5.87
C GLU A 561 -3.01 -5.39 6.07
N ARG A 562 -2.51 -4.55 6.98
CA ARG A 562 -3.08 -3.24 7.27
C ARG A 562 -3.16 -2.38 6.01
N MET A 563 -2.10 -2.36 5.21
CA MET A 563 -2.05 -1.57 3.99
C MET A 563 -3.01 -2.06 2.91
N PHE A 564 -3.16 -3.39 2.72
CA PHE A 564 -4.16 -3.93 1.78
C PHE A 564 -5.58 -3.61 2.24
N VAL A 565 -5.89 -3.72 3.54
CA VAL A 565 -7.21 -3.36 4.07
C VAL A 565 -7.50 -1.87 3.88
N LEU A 566 -6.53 -0.99 4.19
CA LEU A 566 -6.67 0.46 4.03
C LEU A 566 -6.92 0.86 2.56
N LEU A 567 -6.04 0.41 1.66
CA LEU A 567 -6.04 0.84 0.26
C LEU A 567 -7.08 0.11 -0.61
N MET A 568 -7.42 -1.14 -0.27
CA MET A 568 -8.27 -1.99 -1.11
C MET A 568 -9.60 -2.37 -0.45
N GLY A 569 -9.75 -2.22 0.87
CA GLY A 569 -10.95 -2.57 1.65
C GLY A 569 -12.16 -1.66 1.44
N GLU A 570 -13.22 -1.83 2.24
CA GLU A 570 -14.49 -1.13 1.99
C GLU A 570 -14.53 0.29 2.54
N GLN A 571 -13.79 0.59 3.60
CA GLN A 571 -13.81 1.89 4.27
C GLN A 571 -13.19 2.99 3.41
N VAL A 572 -13.94 4.07 3.19
CA VAL A 572 -13.54 5.18 2.32
C VAL A 572 -12.78 6.26 3.09
N ALA A 573 -13.24 6.63 4.30
CA ALA A 573 -12.65 7.74 5.05
C ALA A 573 -11.16 7.54 5.38
N PRO A 574 -10.72 6.40 5.97
CA PRO A 574 -9.30 6.19 6.28
C PRO A 574 -8.41 6.18 5.03
N ARG A 575 -8.93 5.66 3.91
CA ARG A 575 -8.22 5.70 2.63
C ARG A 575 -8.08 7.11 2.12
N ARG A 576 -9.14 7.91 2.22
CA ARG A 576 -9.14 9.30 1.76
C ARG A 576 -8.11 10.10 2.55
N GLU A 577 -8.10 9.99 3.87
CA GLU A 577 -7.10 10.63 4.73
C GLU A 577 -5.68 10.21 4.36
N TYR A 578 -5.46 8.91 4.12
CA TYR A 578 -4.17 8.42 3.65
C TYR A 578 -3.77 9.03 2.30
N ILE A 579 -4.68 9.10 1.34
CA ILE A 579 -4.41 9.72 0.04
C ILE A 579 -4.13 11.21 0.21
N GLU A 580 -4.95 11.96 0.96
CA GLU A 580 -4.74 13.39 1.19
C GLU A 580 -3.39 13.65 1.85
N ARG A 581 -2.97 12.80 2.80
CA ARG A 581 -1.67 12.90 3.48
C ARG A 581 -0.47 12.60 2.59
N PHE A 582 -0.59 11.65 1.65
CA PHE A 582 0.56 11.12 0.91
C PHE A 582 0.52 11.39 -0.61
N ALA A 583 -0.55 11.95 -1.17
CA ALA A 583 -0.70 12.16 -2.61
C ALA A 583 0.42 13.00 -3.22
N GLU A 584 0.84 14.07 -2.52
CA GLU A 584 1.90 14.96 -2.99
C GLU A 584 3.29 14.32 -2.93
N SER A 585 3.45 13.19 -2.21
CA SER A 585 4.74 12.51 -2.05
C SER A 585 5.12 11.59 -3.23
N VAL A 586 4.20 11.35 -4.18
CA VAL A 586 4.41 10.38 -5.26
C VAL A 586 5.29 10.97 -6.36
N LYS A 587 6.43 10.30 -6.65
CA LYS A 587 7.45 10.76 -7.60
C LYS A 587 7.22 10.34 -9.05
N ASP A 588 6.54 9.20 -9.26
CA ASP A 588 6.50 8.49 -10.55
C ASP A 588 5.04 8.31 -11.05
N LEU A 589 4.18 9.32 -10.88
CA LEU A 589 2.83 9.30 -11.45
C LEU A 589 2.84 10.00 -12.82
N ASP A 590 2.71 9.24 -13.91
CA ASP A 590 2.45 9.80 -15.24
C ASP A 590 0.93 10.03 -15.36
N ILE A 591 0.48 11.29 -15.23
CA ILE A 591 -0.92 11.73 -15.35
C ILE A 591 -1.27 12.03 -16.81
#